data_AF-A0A1D8PCC6-F1
#
_entry.id   AF-A0A1D8PCC6-F1
#
_cell.length_a   1.000
_cell.length_b   1.000
_cell.length_c   1.000
_cell.angle_alpha   90.00
_cell.angle_beta   90.00
_cell.angle_gamma   90.00
#
_symmetry.space_group_name_H-M   'P 1'
#
loop_
_entity.id
_entity.type
_entity.pdbx_description
1 polymer ?
#
loop_
_entity_poly.entity_id
_entity_poly.type
_entity_poly.pdbx_seq_one_letter_code
_entity_poly.pdbx_strand_id
1 'polypeptide(L)'
;MSTIKFDYKQYLPTIDAILSVANLEEITVKRIRNALQELFEVDLTPNKKQINEVILQRYHDLVERRENDEKRKQEIDRKEMERQDALLAAKLSREEMGRFGKRTIRKATQTASKIKSSKSKSNTKRSAPNNAFNREMALSPELTNVIGVDKCSRPQVVKLLWAYIKDHNLQNPQDKRQIECDEKLQKLFKKKSVGAFHMNKILSDHIFKPEDWETSFSSTGIGSSMTEEDPDPDTTQDFANNVKEESVSEEE
;
A
#
# COMPACT_ATOMS: atom_id res chain seq x y z
N MET A 1 41.46 -61.83 18.47
CA MET A 1 40.75 -60.83 19.30
C MET A 1 39.65 -60.22 18.44
N SER A 2 38.37 -60.44 18.79
CA SER A 2 37.26 -59.79 18.08
C SER A 2 37.26 -58.31 18.43
N THR A 3 37.58 -57.42 17.49
CA THR A 3 37.38 -55.98 17.66
C THR A 3 35.88 -55.74 17.89
N ILE A 4 35.51 -55.36 19.11
CA ILE A 4 34.14 -54.97 19.45
C ILE A 4 33.82 -53.74 18.58
N LYS A 5 33.00 -53.93 17.54
CA LYS A 5 32.53 -52.83 16.71
C LYS A 5 31.65 -51.95 17.58
N PHE A 6 32.07 -50.71 17.78
CA PHE A 6 31.28 -49.73 18.50
C PHE A 6 29.99 -49.45 17.73
N ASP A 7 28.85 -49.67 18.38
CA ASP A 7 27.55 -49.44 17.78
C ASP A 7 27.11 -47.99 18.00
N TYR A 8 27.28 -47.17 16.97
CA TYR A 8 26.86 -45.78 16.97
C TYR A 8 25.36 -45.61 16.67
N LYS A 9 24.68 -46.66 16.20
CA LYS A 9 23.28 -46.56 15.73
C LYS A 9 22.32 -46.17 16.84
N GLN A 10 22.61 -46.57 18.08
CA GLN A 10 21.83 -46.20 19.27
C GLN A 10 21.79 -44.69 19.52
N TYR A 11 22.82 -43.94 19.11
CA TYR A 11 22.89 -42.49 19.33
C TYR A 11 22.24 -41.70 18.19
N LEU A 12 21.95 -42.32 17.05
CA LEU A 12 21.39 -41.62 15.88
C LEU A 12 20.07 -40.88 16.20
N PRO A 13 19.05 -41.49 16.85
CA PRO A 13 17.81 -40.80 17.14
C PRO A 13 18.03 -39.56 18.04
N THR A 14 18.96 -39.67 18.99
CA THR A 14 19.32 -38.56 19.88
C THR A 14 20.09 -37.47 19.14
N ILE A 15 21.05 -37.83 18.28
CA ILE A 15 21.80 -36.87 17.46
C ILE A 15 20.82 -36.10 16.56
N ASP A 16 19.89 -36.80 15.90
CA ASP A 16 18.89 -36.16 15.04
C ASP A 16 17.97 -35.24 15.84
N ALA A 17 17.52 -35.67 17.03
CA ALA A 17 16.70 -34.84 17.91
C ALA A 17 17.46 -33.55 18.32
N ILE A 18 18.72 -33.67 18.74
CA ILE A 18 19.55 -32.52 19.10
C ILE A 18 19.75 -31.60 17.90
N LEU A 19 20.12 -32.14 16.73
CA LEU A 19 20.34 -31.36 15.52
C LEU A 19 19.05 -30.70 15.00
N SER A 20 17.89 -31.33 15.19
CA SER A 20 16.61 -30.78 14.75
C SER A 20 16.19 -29.52 15.51
N VAL A 21 16.46 -29.48 16.82
CA VAL A 21 16.06 -28.39 17.72
C VAL A 21 17.15 -27.32 17.81
N ALA A 22 18.42 -27.71 17.69
CA ALA A 22 19.54 -26.80 17.84
C ALA A 22 19.71 -25.84 16.65
N ASN A 23 20.39 -24.71 16.92
CA ASN A 23 20.90 -23.82 15.89
C ASN A 23 22.13 -24.48 15.23
N LEU A 24 22.02 -24.82 13.95
CA LEU A 24 23.09 -25.50 13.19
C LEU A 24 24.38 -24.67 13.08
N GLU A 25 24.31 -23.35 13.23
CA GLU A 25 25.48 -22.46 13.18
C GLU A 25 26.28 -22.44 14.49
N GLU A 26 25.61 -22.65 15.63
CA GLU A 26 26.23 -22.55 16.96
C GLU A 26 26.59 -23.91 17.56
N ILE A 27 26.00 -24.98 17.05
CA ILE A 27 26.19 -26.32 17.59
C ILE A 27 27.54 -26.88 17.16
N THR A 28 28.39 -27.22 18.14
CA THR A 28 29.67 -27.85 17.89
C THR A 28 29.57 -29.36 18.13
N VAL A 29 30.34 -30.15 17.38
CA VAL A 29 30.45 -31.61 17.57
C VAL A 29 30.79 -31.96 19.02
N LYS A 30 31.59 -31.11 19.68
CA LYS A 30 31.94 -31.26 21.11
C LYS A 30 30.69 -31.18 22.00
N ARG A 31 29.79 -30.23 21.78
CA ARG A 31 28.56 -30.08 22.55
C ARG A 31 27.65 -31.29 22.40
N ILE A 32 27.48 -31.80 21.18
CA ILE A 32 26.64 -32.97 20.92
C ILE A 32 27.22 -34.21 21.61
N ARG A 33 28.54 -34.45 21.48
CA ARG A 33 29.19 -35.57 22.17
C ARG A 33 29.07 -35.46 23.69
N ASN A 34 29.25 -34.27 24.27
CA ASN A 34 29.05 -34.06 25.71
C ASN A 34 27.60 -34.36 26.12
N ALA A 35 26.61 -33.91 25.34
CA ALA A 35 25.21 -34.20 25.58
C ALA A 35 24.89 -35.71 25.48
N LEU A 36 25.54 -36.43 24.57
CA LEU A 36 25.42 -37.90 24.49
C LEU A 36 26.05 -38.60 25.70
N GLN A 37 27.20 -38.12 26.19
CA GLN A 37 27.83 -38.66 27.40
C GLN A 37 26.96 -38.42 28.64
N GLU A 38 26.29 -37.27 28.72
CA GLU A 38 25.35 -36.94 29.80
C GLU A 38 24.06 -37.78 29.72
N LEU A 39 23.47 -37.92 28.54
CA LEU A 39 22.19 -38.62 28.38
C LEU A 39 22.30 -40.14 28.55
N PHE A 40 23.41 -40.73 28.09
CA PHE A 40 23.60 -42.19 28.13
C PHE A 40 24.51 -42.63 29.28
N GLU A 41 25.10 -41.70 30.05
CA GLU A 41 26.06 -41.99 31.13
C GLU A 41 27.24 -42.88 30.69
N VAL A 42 27.64 -42.79 29.41
CA VAL A 42 28.69 -43.61 28.80
C VAL A 42 29.87 -42.75 28.36
N ASP A 43 31.08 -43.19 28.64
CA ASP A 43 32.28 -42.53 28.13
C ASP A 43 32.49 -42.82 26.63
N LEU A 44 32.20 -41.83 25.79
CA LEU A 44 32.41 -41.85 24.35
C LEU A 44 33.83 -41.42 23.92
N THR A 45 34.73 -41.14 24.87
CA THR A 45 36.12 -40.74 24.60
C THR A 45 36.90 -41.73 23.71
N PRO A 46 36.87 -43.07 23.93
CA PRO A 46 37.59 -44.02 23.07
C PRO A 46 37.09 -44.03 21.62
N ASN A 47 35.78 -43.77 21.42
CA ASN A 47 35.12 -43.86 20.11
C ASN A 47 34.80 -42.48 19.52
N LYS A 48 35.46 -41.43 20.01
CA LYS A 48 35.26 -40.03 19.61
C LYS A 48 35.28 -39.83 18.09
N LYS A 49 36.21 -40.48 17.38
CA LYS A 49 36.32 -40.33 15.92
C LYS A 49 35.06 -40.82 15.20
N GLN A 50 34.51 -41.96 15.63
CA GLN A 50 33.31 -42.55 15.02
C GLN A 50 32.07 -41.72 15.32
N ILE A 51 31.91 -41.23 16.55
CA ILE A 51 30.81 -40.33 16.93
C ILE A 51 30.88 -39.02 16.16
N ASN A 52 32.07 -38.42 16.09
CA ASN A 52 32.25 -37.17 15.38
C ASN A 52 31.89 -37.31 13.89
N GLU A 53 32.31 -38.40 13.25
CA GLU A 53 31.99 -38.70 11.86
C GLU A 53 30.47 -38.82 11.66
N VAL A 54 29.78 -39.56 12.52
CA VAL A 54 28.33 -39.73 12.45
C VAL A 54 27.59 -38.42 12.68
N ILE A 55 28.03 -37.59 13.63
CA ILE A 55 27.46 -36.26 13.88
C ILE A 55 27.61 -35.37 12.64
N LEU A 56 28.78 -35.38 11.99
CA LEU A 56 29.02 -34.57 10.78
C LEU A 56 28.18 -35.07 9.60
N GLN A 57 28.07 -36.38 9.40
CA GLN A 57 27.21 -36.96 8.38
C GLN A 57 25.74 -36.54 8.59
N ARG A 58 25.22 -36.68 9.82
CA ARG A 58 23.86 -36.25 10.15
C ARG A 58 23.66 -34.74 10.01
N TYR A 59 24.67 -33.95 10.33
CA TYR A 59 24.64 -32.50 10.14
C TYR A 59 24.52 -32.13 8.67
N HIS A 60 25.36 -32.71 7.79
CA HIS A 60 25.30 -32.46 6.35
C HIS A 60 23.97 -32.92 5.75
N ASP A 61 23.50 -34.11 6.10
CA ASP A 61 22.17 -34.61 5.68
C ASP A 61 21.05 -33.65 6.10
N LEU A 62 21.14 -33.08 7.31
CA LEU A 62 20.12 -32.16 7.83
C LEU A 62 20.14 -30.81 7.10
N VAL A 63 21.33 -30.27 6.83
CA VAL A 63 21.49 -29.03 6.04
C VAL A 63 20.89 -29.23 4.65
N GLU A 64 21.27 -30.30 3.96
CA GLU A 64 20.77 -30.59 2.61
C GLU A 64 19.25 -30.76 2.60
N ARG A 65 18.67 -31.45 3.60
CA ARG A 65 17.22 -31.57 3.75
C ARG A 65 16.55 -30.20 3.92
N ARG A 66 17.07 -29.32 4.78
CA ARG A 66 16.51 -27.97 4.98
C ARG A 66 16.57 -27.14 3.70
N GLU A 67 17.70 -27.13 3.01
CA GLU A 67 17.82 -26.41 1.73
C GLU A 67 16.84 -26.95 0.68
N ASN A 68 16.67 -28.27 0.61
CA ASN A 68 15.73 -28.90 -0.33
C ASN A 68 14.28 -28.59 0.03
N ASP A 69 13.93 -28.58 1.32
CA ASP A 69 12.59 -28.21 1.78
C ASP A 69 12.29 -26.73 1.52
N GLU A 70 13.26 -25.84 1.71
CA GLU A 70 13.15 -24.43 1.35
C GLU A 70 12.96 -24.24 -0.16
N LYS A 71 13.75 -24.92 -0.99
CA LYS A 71 13.59 -24.91 -2.46
C LYS A 71 12.20 -25.40 -2.86
N ARG A 72 11.71 -26.49 -2.27
CA ARG A 72 10.34 -27.01 -2.51
C ARG A 72 9.28 -25.99 -2.11
N LYS A 73 9.42 -25.35 -0.95
CA LYS A 73 8.49 -24.32 -0.48
C LYS A 73 8.46 -23.12 -1.42
N GLN A 74 9.63 -22.65 -1.87
CA GLN A 74 9.73 -21.56 -2.85
C GLN A 74 9.10 -21.93 -4.19
N GLU A 75 9.29 -23.17 -4.65
CA GLU A 75 8.68 -23.63 -5.91
C GLU A 75 7.16 -23.75 -5.81
N ILE A 76 6.62 -24.19 -4.67
CA ILE A 76 5.17 -24.22 -4.42
C ILE A 76 4.60 -22.80 -4.46
N ASP A 77 5.24 -21.86 -3.78
CA ASP A 77 4.83 -20.45 -3.75
C ASP A 77 4.88 -19.82 -5.16
N ARG A 78 5.98 -20.06 -5.88
CA ARG A 78 6.12 -19.64 -7.28
C ARG A 78 5.01 -20.19 -8.18
N LYS A 79 4.71 -21.49 -8.10
CA LYS A 79 3.65 -22.12 -8.89
C LYS A 79 2.27 -21.57 -8.56
N GLU A 80 2.01 -21.26 -7.29
CA GLU A 80 0.74 -20.66 -6.89
C GLU A 80 0.59 -19.24 -7.46
N MET A 81 1.65 -18.44 -7.43
CA MET A 81 1.67 -17.13 -8.09
C MET A 81 1.44 -17.23 -9.60
N GLU A 82 2.11 -18.16 -10.27
CA GLU A 82 1.94 -18.42 -11.71
C GLU A 82 0.50 -18.87 -12.04
N ARG A 83 -0.12 -19.70 -11.19
CA ARG A 83 -1.53 -20.09 -11.34
C ARG A 83 -2.47 -18.90 -11.21
N GLN A 84 -2.25 -18.05 -10.22
CA GLN A 84 -3.07 -16.85 -10.01
C GLN A 84 -2.94 -15.86 -11.17
N ASP A 85 -1.72 -15.65 -11.67
CA ASP A 85 -1.46 -14.83 -12.85
C ASP A 85 -2.14 -15.42 -14.09
N ALA A 86 -2.01 -16.72 -14.33
CA ALA A 86 -2.68 -17.40 -15.44
C ALA A 86 -4.22 -17.28 -15.38
N LEU A 87 -4.82 -17.39 -14.19
CA LEU A 87 -6.26 -17.19 -14.00
C LEU A 87 -6.68 -15.74 -14.29
N LEU A 88 -5.89 -14.77 -13.85
CA LEU A 88 -6.13 -13.36 -14.13
C LEU A 88 -5.98 -13.06 -15.63
N ALA A 89 -4.93 -13.57 -16.26
CA ALA A 89 -4.69 -13.43 -17.69
C ALA A 89 -5.82 -14.06 -18.52
N ALA A 90 -6.28 -15.27 -18.15
CA ALA A 90 -7.43 -15.91 -18.79
C ALA A 90 -8.72 -15.09 -18.63
N LYS A 91 -8.94 -14.51 -17.44
CA LYS A 91 -10.09 -13.64 -17.16
C LYS A 91 -10.06 -12.36 -18.00
N LEU A 92 -8.90 -11.71 -18.10
CA LEU A 92 -8.70 -10.51 -18.91
C LEU A 92 -8.87 -10.81 -20.40
N SER A 93 -8.28 -11.90 -20.90
CA SER A 93 -8.41 -12.30 -22.31
C SER A 93 -9.87 -12.59 -22.69
N ARG A 94 -10.63 -13.26 -21.81
CA ARG A 94 -12.08 -13.46 -22.02
C ARG A 94 -12.85 -12.13 -22.06
N GLU A 95 -12.51 -11.17 -21.19
CA GLU A 95 -13.14 -9.85 -21.20
C GLU A 95 -12.82 -9.07 -22.48
N GLU A 96 -11.58 -9.16 -22.98
CA GLU A 96 -11.17 -8.56 -24.24
C GLU A 96 -11.90 -9.21 -25.44
N MET A 97 -11.93 -10.55 -25.54
CA MET A 97 -12.66 -11.24 -26.61
C MET A 97 -14.16 -10.89 -26.60
N GLY A 98 -14.77 -10.74 -25.42
CA GLY A 98 -16.17 -10.30 -25.32
C GLY A 98 -16.40 -8.86 -25.82
N ARG A 99 -15.37 -8.00 -25.76
CA ARG A 99 -15.42 -6.63 -26.30
C ARG A 99 -15.21 -6.60 -27.82
N PHE A 100 -14.38 -7.49 -28.38
CA PHE A 100 -14.12 -7.56 -29.83
C PHE A 100 -15.17 -8.42 -30.59
N GLY A 101 -15.62 -9.54 -30.03
CA GLY A 101 -16.56 -10.48 -30.69
C GLY A 101 -17.98 -9.92 -30.92
N LYS A 102 -18.40 -8.92 -30.13
CA LYS A 102 -19.65 -8.18 -30.39
C LYS A 102 -19.60 -7.35 -31.69
N ARG A 103 -18.42 -7.15 -32.30
CA ARG A 103 -18.28 -6.41 -33.55
C ARG A 103 -18.41 -7.24 -34.82
N THR A 104 -18.24 -8.57 -34.80
CA THR A 104 -18.22 -9.35 -36.07
C THR A 104 -19.29 -10.44 -36.22
N ILE A 105 -20.00 -10.88 -35.16
CA ILE A 105 -21.03 -11.94 -35.31
C ILE A 105 -22.48 -11.40 -35.33
N ARG A 106 -22.69 -10.07 -35.26
CA ARG A 106 -24.03 -9.48 -35.50
C ARG A 106 -24.42 -9.36 -36.98
N LYS A 107 -23.88 -10.21 -37.86
CA LYS A 107 -24.35 -10.36 -39.26
C LYS A 107 -24.81 -11.78 -39.58
N ALA A 108 -25.46 -12.44 -38.64
CA ALA A 108 -26.44 -13.48 -38.94
C ALA A 108 -27.47 -13.49 -37.81
N THR A 109 -28.75 -13.47 -38.16
CA THR A 109 -29.93 -13.63 -37.28
C THR A 109 -30.28 -12.48 -36.32
N GLN A 110 -30.87 -11.42 -36.88
CA GLN A 110 -31.98 -10.70 -36.21
C GLN A 110 -33.02 -10.31 -37.27
N THR A 111 -33.81 -11.28 -37.69
CA THR A 111 -35.18 -11.06 -38.17
C THR A 111 -36.10 -11.14 -36.96
N ALA A 112 -36.79 -10.03 -36.65
CA ALA A 112 -37.82 -9.86 -35.62
C ALA A 112 -37.34 -10.05 -34.16
N SER A 113 -37.40 -9.10 -33.22
CA SER A 113 -38.45 -8.13 -32.97
C SER A 113 -37.93 -6.97 -32.12
N LYS A 114 -37.98 -5.79 -32.74
CA LYS A 114 -38.15 -4.44 -32.21
C LYS A 114 -38.75 -4.33 -30.78
N ILE A 115 -37.95 -4.02 -29.76
CA ILE A 115 -38.33 -3.07 -28.71
C ILE A 115 -37.12 -2.17 -28.42
N LYS A 116 -37.31 -0.89 -28.71
CA LYS A 116 -36.39 0.21 -28.41
C LYS A 116 -36.33 0.44 -26.90
N SER A 117 -35.14 0.45 -26.33
CA SER A 117 -34.83 1.37 -25.22
C SER A 117 -33.43 1.94 -25.42
N SER A 118 -33.43 3.08 -26.08
CA SER A 118 -32.33 4.02 -26.17
C SER A 118 -32.01 4.58 -24.78
N LYS A 119 -30.85 4.21 -24.23
CA LYS A 119 -30.13 5.16 -23.37
C LYS A 119 -28.64 4.98 -23.59
N SER A 120 -28.10 5.84 -24.44
CA SER A 120 -26.67 6.13 -24.47
C SER A 120 -26.24 6.49 -23.05
N LYS A 121 -25.26 5.76 -22.52
CA LYS A 121 -24.48 6.21 -21.37
C LYS A 121 -23.04 6.17 -21.82
N SER A 122 -22.56 7.38 -22.09
CA SER A 122 -21.17 7.74 -22.20
C SER A 122 -20.36 7.10 -21.07
N ASN A 123 -19.15 6.72 -21.47
CA ASN A 123 -18.17 5.98 -20.70
C ASN A 123 -17.54 6.88 -19.62
N THR A 124 -18.27 7.14 -18.54
CA THR A 124 -17.67 7.64 -17.30
C THR A 124 -17.93 6.58 -16.24
N LYS A 125 -16.91 5.75 -15.99
CA LYS A 125 -16.85 4.83 -14.86
C LYS A 125 -17.23 5.62 -13.61
N ARG A 126 -18.45 5.39 -13.14
CA ARG A 126 -18.94 5.92 -11.87
C ARG A 126 -18.04 5.33 -10.80
N SER A 127 -17.06 6.11 -10.34
CA SER A 127 -16.57 5.99 -8.97
C SER A 127 -17.81 5.83 -8.11
N ALA A 128 -17.92 4.73 -7.38
CA ALA A 128 -19.05 4.50 -6.49
C ALA A 128 -19.20 5.77 -5.63
N PRO A 129 -20.34 6.48 -5.70
CA PRO A 129 -20.49 7.80 -5.08
C PRO A 129 -20.26 7.76 -3.56
N ASN A 130 -20.32 6.58 -2.96
CA ASN A 130 -20.22 6.35 -1.53
C ASN A 130 -18.88 5.72 -1.10
N ASN A 131 -17.79 5.88 -1.86
CA ASN A 131 -16.49 5.45 -1.34
C ASN A 131 -16.07 6.39 -0.20
N ALA A 132 -16.16 5.92 1.05
CA ALA A 132 -15.80 6.68 2.24
C ALA A 132 -14.38 7.27 2.18
N PHE A 133 -13.48 6.66 1.40
CA PHE A 133 -12.11 7.12 1.20
C PHE A 133 -11.97 8.37 0.32
N ASN A 134 -12.93 8.61 -0.58
CA ASN A 134 -12.92 9.74 -1.51
C ASN A 134 -13.83 10.90 -1.06
N ARG A 135 -14.31 10.88 0.19
CA ARG A 135 -15.10 11.99 0.73
C ARG A 135 -14.28 13.28 0.70
N GLU A 136 -14.94 14.37 0.32
CA GLU A 136 -14.36 15.71 0.35
C GLU A 136 -14.23 16.15 1.81
N MET A 137 -13.03 16.57 2.19
CA MET A 137 -12.72 17.01 3.53
C MET A 137 -12.29 18.48 3.47
N ALA A 138 -12.59 19.23 4.52
CA ALA A 138 -12.13 20.61 4.68
C ALA A 138 -10.66 20.61 5.15
N LEU A 139 -9.85 21.49 4.58
CA LEU A 139 -8.43 21.59 4.89
C LEU A 139 -8.16 22.76 5.85
N SER A 140 -7.17 22.60 6.72
CA SER A 140 -6.69 23.71 7.54
C SER A 140 -6.05 24.79 6.66
N PRO A 141 -6.08 26.08 7.06
CA PRO A 141 -5.51 27.18 6.28
C PRO A 141 -4.01 26.97 5.98
N GLU A 142 -3.26 26.32 6.87
CA GLU A 142 -1.84 25.98 6.66
C GLU A 142 -1.65 24.98 5.52
N LEU A 143 -2.54 23.99 5.38
CA LEU A 143 -2.51 23.06 4.24
C LEU A 143 -2.92 23.74 2.94
N THR A 144 -3.94 24.59 2.99
CA THR A 144 -4.43 25.34 1.84
C THR A 144 -3.34 26.25 1.28
N ASN A 145 -2.47 26.83 2.12
CA ASN A 145 -1.32 27.63 1.67
C ASN A 145 -0.28 26.85 0.85
N VAL A 146 -0.16 25.54 1.06
CA VAL A 146 0.77 24.67 0.32
C VAL A 146 0.13 24.13 -0.96
N ILE A 147 -1.13 23.69 -0.87
CA ILE A 147 -1.81 22.97 -1.94
C ILE A 147 -2.61 23.91 -2.87
N GLY A 148 -3.08 25.05 -2.37
CA GLY A 148 -3.90 26.01 -3.10
C GLY A 148 -5.37 25.59 -3.27
N VAL A 149 -5.83 24.58 -2.52
CA VAL A 149 -7.21 24.06 -2.60
C VAL A 149 -7.80 23.98 -1.20
N ASP A 150 -9.06 24.39 -1.07
CA ASP A 150 -9.79 24.45 0.21
C ASP A 150 -10.44 23.11 0.61
N LYS A 151 -11.00 22.39 -0.38
CA LYS A 151 -11.69 21.10 -0.17
C LYS A 151 -11.09 20.02 -1.04
N CYS A 152 -10.62 18.93 -0.42
CA CYS A 152 -10.06 17.79 -1.14
C CYS A 152 -10.24 16.50 -0.33
N SER A 153 -10.28 15.36 -1.02
CA SER A 153 -10.23 14.07 -0.33
C SER A 153 -8.84 13.80 0.24
N ARG A 154 -8.76 13.12 1.39
CA ARG A 154 -7.49 12.75 2.03
C ARG A 154 -6.44 12.15 1.07
N PRO A 155 -6.76 11.19 0.18
CA PRO A 155 -5.77 10.70 -0.79
C PRO A 155 -5.30 11.76 -1.80
N GLN A 156 -6.17 12.68 -2.22
CA GLN A 156 -5.78 13.79 -3.10
C GLN A 156 -4.82 14.75 -2.39
N VAL A 157 -5.07 15.06 -1.11
CA VAL A 157 -4.18 15.90 -0.28
C VAL A 157 -2.79 15.30 -0.21
N VAL A 158 -2.70 14.00 0.12
CA VAL A 158 -1.40 13.28 0.17
C VAL A 158 -0.71 13.32 -1.19
N LYS A 159 -1.45 13.12 -2.29
CA LYS A 159 -0.90 13.15 -3.64
C LYS A 159 -0.36 14.52 -4.03
N LEU A 160 -1.10 15.60 -3.75
CA LEU A 160 -0.71 16.97 -4.04
C LEU A 160 0.50 17.39 -3.18
N LEU A 161 0.51 17.01 -1.91
CA LEU A 161 1.64 17.25 -1.02
C LEU A 161 2.92 16.56 -1.51
N TRP A 162 2.83 15.30 -1.95
CA TRP A 162 3.97 14.61 -2.56
C TRP A 162 4.41 15.21 -3.89
N ALA A 163 3.48 15.79 -4.67
CA ALA A 163 3.83 16.52 -5.88
C ALA A 163 4.67 17.75 -5.52
N TYR A 164 4.23 18.54 -4.52
CA TYR A 164 4.98 19.69 -4.00
C TYR A 164 6.38 19.28 -3.47
N ILE A 165 6.46 18.24 -2.64
CA ILE A 165 7.74 17.75 -2.08
C ILE A 165 8.72 17.35 -3.18
N LYS A 166 8.23 16.73 -4.26
CA LYS A 166 9.07 16.31 -5.39
C LYS A 166 9.49 17.49 -6.28
N ASP A 167 8.57 18.41 -6.54
CA ASP A 167 8.83 19.61 -7.36
C ASP A 167 9.92 20.49 -6.72
N HIS A 168 9.88 20.64 -5.40
CA HIS A 168 10.88 21.38 -4.63
C HIS A 168 12.11 20.53 -4.21
N ASN A 169 12.20 19.27 -4.64
CA ASN A 169 13.30 18.34 -4.31
C ASN A 169 13.60 18.23 -2.80
N LEU A 170 12.55 18.25 -1.97
CA LEU A 170 12.63 18.26 -0.51
C LEU A 170 12.87 16.86 0.11
N GLN A 171 13.24 15.86 -0.69
CA GLN A 171 13.56 14.53 -0.19
C GLN A 171 15.05 14.43 0.09
N ASN A 172 15.41 13.82 1.22
CA ASN A 172 16.81 13.58 1.50
C ASN A 172 17.36 12.54 0.49
N PRO A 173 18.50 12.81 -0.19
CA PRO A 173 19.05 11.91 -1.21
C PRO A 173 19.52 10.57 -0.63
N GLN A 174 19.88 10.52 0.65
CA GLN A 174 20.31 9.30 1.34
C GLN A 174 19.12 8.46 1.80
N ASP A 175 18.05 9.11 2.28
CA ASP A 175 16.81 8.45 2.68
C ASP A 175 15.59 9.18 2.10
N LYS A 176 15.07 8.68 0.97
CA LYS A 176 13.89 9.24 0.28
C LYS A 176 12.60 9.19 1.13
N ARG A 177 12.63 8.53 2.29
CA ARG A 177 11.52 8.49 3.24
C ARG A 177 11.55 9.69 4.18
N GLN A 178 12.69 10.38 4.30
CA GLN A 178 12.85 11.61 5.06
C GLN A 178 12.61 12.82 4.15
N ILE A 179 11.73 13.70 4.61
CA ILE A 179 11.38 14.94 3.94
C ILE A 179 12.02 16.07 4.75
N GLU A 180 12.78 16.92 4.10
CA GLU A 180 13.33 18.16 4.64
C GLU A 180 12.28 19.26 4.45
N CYS A 181 11.76 19.80 5.55
CA CYS A 181 10.65 20.74 5.51
C CYS A 181 11.16 22.13 5.12
N ASP A 182 10.72 22.62 3.96
CA ASP A 182 10.76 24.04 3.59
C ASP A 182 9.91 24.89 4.55
N GLU A 183 10.06 26.22 4.53
CA GLU A 183 9.39 27.16 5.43
C GLU A 183 7.86 26.94 5.50
N LYS A 184 7.21 26.69 4.36
CA LYS A 184 5.76 26.42 4.31
C LYS A 184 5.39 25.09 4.98
N LEU A 185 6.16 24.02 4.71
CA LEU A 185 5.96 22.71 5.35
C LEU A 185 6.33 22.74 6.83
N GLN A 186 7.27 23.60 7.21
CA GLN A 186 7.71 23.75 8.58
C GLN A 186 6.63 24.41 9.44
N LYS A 187 5.84 25.35 8.90
CA LYS A 187 4.64 25.88 9.56
C LYS A 187 3.58 24.80 9.81
N LEU A 188 3.40 23.91 8.85
CA LEU A 188 2.45 22.81 8.92
C LEU A 188 2.87 21.71 9.91
N PHE A 189 4.12 21.22 9.80
CA PHE A 189 4.61 20.08 10.59
C PHE A 189 5.28 20.46 11.91
N LYS A 190 5.66 21.74 12.08
CA LYS A 190 6.42 22.25 13.22
C LYS A 190 7.74 21.51 13.46
N LYS A 191 8.31 20.93 12.39
CA LYS A 191 9.53 20.12 12.40
C LYS A 191 10.38 20.41 11.17
N LYS A 192 11.70 20.38 11.35
CA LYS A 192 12.70 20.54 10.28
C LYS A 192 12.78 19.35 9.34
N SER A 193 12.58 18.14 9.86
CA SER A 193 12.58 16.91 9.07
C SER A 193 11.47 15.99 9.55
N VAL A 194 10.76 15.37 8.62
CA VAL A 194 9.67 14.45 8.88
C VAL A 194 9.78 13.21 8.00
N GLY A 195 9.60 12.04 8.59
CA GLY A 195 9.44 10.80 7.84
C GLY A 195 8.05 10.72 7.17
N ALA A 196 7.95 10.01 6.05
CA ALA A 196 6.70 9.83 5.30
C ALA A 196 5.49 9.37 6.15
N PHE A 197 5.69 8.46 7.11
CA PHE A 197 4.60 8.03 8.01
C PHE A 197 4.21 9.10 9.03
N HIS A 198 5.20 9.87 9.51
CA HIS A 198 4.96 10.94 10.46
C HIS A 198 4.21 12.10 9.80
N MET A 199 4.56 12.41 8.54
CA MET A 199 3.84 13.35 7.68
C MET A 199 2.35 12.97 7.60
N ASN A 200 2.03 11.71 7.28
CA ASN A 200 0.65 11.24 7.19
C ASN A 200 -0.11 11.29 8.53
N LYS A 201 0.61 11.15 9.65
CA LYS A 201 0.02 11.28 10.99
C LYS A 201 -0.40 12.72 11.25
N ILE A 202 0.53 13.68 11.13
CA ILE A 202 0.26 15.11 11.34
C ILE A 202 -0.79 15.63 10.36
N LEU A 203 -0.77 15.15 9.11
CA LEU A 203 -1.75 15.52 8.10
C LEU A 203 -3.19 15.18 8.51
N SER A 204 -3.39 14.15 9.34
CA SER A 204 -4.72 13.80 9.86
C SER A 204 -5.33 14.91 10.72
N ASP A 205 -4.49 15.64 11.44
CA ASP A 205 -4.91 16.67 12.41
C ASP A 205 -5.31 17.98 11.70
N HIS A 206 -5.00 18.10 10.40
CA HIS A 206 -5.28 19.26 9.56
C HIS A 206 -6.37 18.99 8.51
N ILE A 207 -6.96 17.80 8.51
CA ILE A 207 -8.05 17.40 7.62
C ILE A 207 -9.30 17.20 8.46
N PHE A 208 -10.25 18.11 8.33
CA PHE A 208 -11.50 18.11 9.08
C PHE A 208 -12.65 17.59 8.24
N LYS A 209 -13.61 16.92 8.88
CA LYS A 209 -14.86 16.59 8.19
C LYS A 209 -15.64 17.89 7.97
N PRO A 210 -16.35 18.04 6.84
CA PRO A 210 -17.10 19.26 6.56
C PRO A 210 -18.12 19.58 7.67
N GLU A 211 -18.69 18.57 8.34
CA GLU A 211 -19.65 18.76 9.43
C GLU A 211 -19.01 19.36 10.70
N ASP A 212 -17.76 19.02 10.99
CA ASP A 212 -17.04 19.48 12.19
C ASP A 212 -16.60 20.95 12.04
N TRP A 213 -16.40 21.43 10.81
CA TRP A 213 -15.97 22.80 10.50
C TRP A 213 -17.11 23.83 10.59
N GLU A 214 -18.35 23.47 10.25
CA GLU A 214 -19.50 24.40 10.29
C GLU A 214 -20.02 24.65 11.72
N THR A 215 -19.80 23.70 12.62
CA THR A 215 -20.33 23.76 14.00
C THR A 215 -19.68 24.88 14.83
N SER A 216 -18.47 25.33 14.50
CA SER A 216 -17.75 26.39 15.24
C SER A 216 -18.13 27.82 14.83
N PHE A 217 -18.77 28.03 13.67
CA PHE A 217 -19.23 29.36 13.25
C PHE A 217 -20.72 29.61 13.49
N SER A 218 -21.52 28.57 13.75
CA SER A 218 -22.97 28.71 13.95
C SER A 218 -23.42 28.68 15.42
N SER A 219 -22.51 28.51 16.40
CA SER A 219 -22.91 28.53 17.82
C SER A 219 -22.87 29.91 18.50
N THR A 220 -22.61 31.00 17.76
CA THR A 220 -22.73 32.37 18.30
C THR A 220 -23.61 33.23 17.39
N GLY A 221 -24.89 33.28 17.72
CA GLY A 221 -25.68 34.49 17.53
C GLY A 221 -26.64 34.54 16.34
N ILE A 222 -27.92 34.62 16.73
CA ILE A 222 -29.02 35.32 16.05
C ILE A 222 -29.80 34.46 15.05
N GLY A 223 -30.86 33.86 15.60
CA GLY A 223 -32.09 33.65 14.86
C GLY A 223 -32.76 34.99 14.54
N SER A 224 -33.32 35.02 13.33
CA SER A 224 -34.39 35.88 12.78
C SER A 224 -34.12 35.87 11.27
N SER A 225 -35.03 35.60 10.36
CA SER A 225 -36.45 35.27 10.40
C SER A 225 -36.81 35.06 8.91
N MET A 226 -37.69 34.10 8.62
CA MET A 226 -38.66 34.12 7.51
C MET A 226 -38.10 34.23 6.08
N THR A 227 -38.04 33.08 5.39
CA THR A 227 -39.03 32.58 4.41
C THR A 227 -39.00 33.29 3.06
N GLU A 228 -38.57 32.50 2.09
CA GLU A 228 -38.85 32.54 0.66
C GLU A 228 -40.17 33.23 0.31
N GLU A 229 -40.08 34.27 -0.51
CA GLU A 229 -41.05 34.54 -1.58
C GLU A 229 -40.23 34.85 -2.86
N ASP A 230 -40.29 33.91 -3.82
CA ASP A 230 -40.21 34.17 -5.26
C ASP A 230 -41.28 35.23 -5.66
N PRO A 231 -41.30 35.82 -6.89
CA PRO A 231 -40.25 35.99 -7.91
C PRO A 231 -40.25 37.43 -8.52
N ASP A 232 -39.39 37.57 -9.53
CA ASP A 232 -39.53 38.42 -10.74
C ASP A 232 -38.91 39.84 -10.82
N PRO A 233 -38.39 40.19 -12.03
CA PRO A 233 -37.50 41.32 -12.23
C PRO A 233 -38.23 42.52 -12.86
N ASP A 234 -38.04 43.71 -12.29
CA ASP A 234 -37.98 45.00 -12.98
C ASP A 234 -38.07 46.12 -11.93
N THR A 235 -36.97 46.77 -11.61
CA THR A 235 -36.98 48.17 -11.13
C THR A 235 -35.62 48.78 -11.45
N THR A 236 -35.60 49.40 -12.63
CA THR A 236 -34.90 50.64 -12.95
C THR A 236 -34.61 51.52 -11.72
N GLN A 237 -33.35 51.87 -11.47
CA GLN A 237 -32.91 53.26 -11.22
C GLN A 237 -31.39 53.36 -11.01
N ASP A 238 -30.76 54.02 -11.98
CA ASP A 238 -29.80 55.12 -11.80
C ASP A 238 -28.62 54.95 -10.83
N PHE A 239 -27.43 54.72 -11.41
CA PHE A 239 -26.25 55.49 -11.01
C PHE A 239 -25.51 55.98 -12.26
N ALA A 240 -25.96 57.15 -12.73
CA ALA A 240 -25.18 58.02 -13.57
C ALA A 240 -23.98 58.57 -12.79
N ASN A 241 -22.79 58.47 -13.41
CA ASN A 241 -21.67 59.42 -13.40
C ASN A 241 -20.34 58.65 -13.42
N ASN A 242 -19.67 58.61 -14.56
CA ASN A 242 -18.89 59.77 -15.01
C ASN A 242 -18.15 59.39 -16.29
N VAL A 243 -18.56 60.05 -17.37
CA VAL A 243 -17.91 60.07 -18.66
C VAL A 243 -16.57 60.80 -18.54
N LYS A 244 -15.50 60.18 -19.04
CA LYS A 244 -14.40 60.94 -19.64
C LYS A 244 -13.90 60.18 -20.86
N GLU A 245 -14.59 60.47 -21.95
CA GLU A 245 -14.14 60.35 -23.33
C GLU A 245 -12.85 61.16 -23.53
N GLU A 246 -11.82 60.54 -24.11
CA GLU A 246 -10.82 61.26 -24.90
C GLU A 246 -10.34 60.34 -26.04
N SER A 247 -10.90 60.62 -27.24
CA SER A 247 -10.34 60.53 -28.60
C SER A 247 -9.45 59.32 -28.98
N VAL A 248 -9.91 58.41 -29.85
CA VAL A 248 -10.00 58.53 -31.33
C VAL A 248 -8.66 58.80 -32.01
N SER A 249 -8.14 57.79 -32.73
CA SER A 249 -7.88 57.87 -34.18
C SER A 249 -7.36 56.51 -34.69
N GLU A 250 -8.22 55.85 -35.46
CA GLU A 250 -7.87 54.87 -36.50
C GLU A 250 -6.91 55.49 -37.52
N GLU A 251 -5.93 54.71 -37.97
CA GLU A 251 -5.40 54.74 -39.33
C GLU A 251 -4.84 53.33 -39.64
N GLU A 252 -4.98 52.94 -40.91
CA GLU A 252 -4.68 51.63 -41.55
C GLU A 252 -3.34 50.96 -41.19
#